data_AF-T0FWY8-F1
#
_entry.id   AF-T0FWY8-F1
#
_cell.length_a   1.000
_cell.length_b   1.000
_cell.length_c   1.000
_cell.angle_alpha   90.00
_cell.angle_beta   90.00
_cell.angle_gamma   90.00
#
_symmetry.space_group_name_H-M   'P 1'
#
loop_
_entity.id
_entity.type
_entity.pdbx_description
1 polymer ?
#
loop_
_entity_poly.entity_id
_entity_poly.type
_entity_poly.pdbx_seq_one_letter_code
_entity_poly.pdbx_strand_id
1 'polypeptide(L)'
;MQKLNLIYSLIGLCFCFLNCLYSVKPNYKIEKFEATTKPKAEVRYITVSQRSGATKWSVKTDLSNVIDFTEYSESDKDKIQISIRGGAGENEDTFGKIGFINFCILIPCWKSNRYSISVDYSIDGETKKEDNFTEEQTLWIWSPLVFYNIFTRSSEKGDIEERNFSRFLKAISPNIAKSILSMKPIIEERIAERQLKKQKEVSEWEKVNKNSVRDLVHYLQNANEGELKDQAKKFRNNLFDKKVQTYLVNHYPFVKPYLKNMVLYPDGSSAGSYQFFEIFTRLVLEKDSETGFKQDVKLFQKEGKIIWEIEYQGETHLLYFVPYKNNITLEKISRDGITLVLHYRVNGPDDGIFRAALLYDRFSSYPLWKDLDIDFLDSFK
;
A
#
# COMPACT_ATOMS: atom_id res chain seq x y z
N MET A 1 -40.92 73.71 -7.83
CA MET A 1 -40.25 72.75 -8.73
C MET A 1 -38.77 72.49 -8.42
N GLN A 2 -38.00 73.38 -7.77
CA GLN A 2 -36.55 73.13 -7.50
C GLN A 2 -36.24 71.99 -6.51
N LYS A 3 -37.08 71.72 -5.50
CA LYS A 3 -36.85 70.64 -4.52
C LYS A 3 -37.00 69.23 -5.10
N LEU A 4 -37.79 69.06 -6.16
CA LEU A 4 -38.02 67.75 -6.78
C LEU A 4 -36.83 67.34 -7.67
N ASN A 5 -36.24 68.28 -8.42
CA ASN A 5 -35.09 68.01 -9.29
C ASN A 5 -33.79 67.68 -8.51
N LEU A 6 -33.61 68.25 -7.31
CA LEU A 6 -32.47 67.91 -6.47
C LEU A 6 -32.55 66.45 -5.99
N ILE A 7 -33.76 66.00 -5.63
CA ILE A 7 -34.00 64.62 -5.19
C ILE A 7 -33.80 63.65 -6.35
N TYR A 8 -34.32 63.93 -7.54
CA TYR A 8 -34.09 63.07 -8.72
C TYR A 8 -32.64 63.06 -9.18
N SER A 9 -31.91 64.18 -9.06
CA SER A 9 -30.46 64.23 -9.36
C SER A 9 -29.63 63.44 -8.35
N LEU A 10 -29.96 63.50 -7.05
CA LEU A 10 -29.29 62.71 -6.01
C LEU A 10 -29.61 61.22 -6.15
N ILE A 11 -30.84 60.87 -6.51
CA ILE A 11 -31.21 59.47 -6.81
C ILE A 11 -30.47 58.99 -8.06
N GLY A 12 -30.41 59.78 -9.14
CA GLY A 12 -29.65 59.45 -10.35
C GLY A 12 -28.15 59.26 -10.12
N LEU A 13 -27.54 60.09 -9.25
CA LEU A 13 -26.14 59.94 -8.82
C LEU A 13 -25.92 58.69 -7.96
N CYS A 14 -26.85 58.36 -7.07
CA CYS A 14 -26.81 57.12 -6.28
C CYS A 14 -26.92 55.86 -7.15
N PHE A 15 -27.65 55.91 -8.27
CA PHE A 15 -27.74 54.80 -9.23
C PHE A 15 -26.45 54.64 -10.08
N CYS A 16 -25.64 55.69 -10.26
CA CYS A 16 -24.36 55.58 -10.96
C CYS A 16 -23.27 54.86 -10.13
N PHE A 17 -23.44 54.76 -8.80
CA PHE A 17 -22.50 54.11 -7.88
C PHE A 17 -23.03 52.80 -7.28
N LEU A 18 -23.93 52.12 -7.98
CA LEU A 18 -24.55 50.84 -7.56
C LEU A 18 -23.57 49.66 -7.43
N ASN A 19 -22.28 49.84 -7.73
CA ASN A 19 -21.28 48.81 -7.56
C ASN A 19 -20.74 48.84 -6.12
N CYS A 20 -21.06 47.81 -5.34
CA CYS A 20 -20.34 47.54 -4.09
C CYS A 20 -18.84 47.46 -4.41
N LEU A 21 -18.03 48.36 -3.86
CA LEU A 21 -16.58 48.27 -3.98
C LEU A 21 -16.12 47.05 -3.17
N TYR A 22 -15.28 46.22 -3.78
CA TYR A 22 -14.72 45.04 -3.14
C TYR A 22 -13.20 45.21 -3.14
N SER A 23 -12.58 45.28 -1.97
CA SER A 23 -11.13 45.35 -1.86
C SER A 23 -10.58 44.01 -1.37
N VAL A 24 -9.70 43.41 -2.18
CA VAL A 24 -8.93 42.21 -1.83
C VAL A 24 -7.51 42.64 -1.53
N LYS A 25 -7.03 42.31 -0.34
CA LYS A 25 -5.64 42.52 0.05
C LYS A 25 -4.96 41.15 0.24
N PRO A 26 -4.19 40.68 -0.75
CA PRO A 26 -3.45 39.44 -0.61
C PRO A 26 -2.29 39.64 0.37
N ASN A 27 -2.10 38.68 1.28
CA ASN A 27 -0.93 38.63 2.17
C ASN A 27 0.16 37.69 1.60
N TYR A 28 0.26 37.63 0.28
CA TYR A 28 1.24 36.84 -0.46
C TYR A 28 1.64 37.61 -1.72
N LYS A 29 2.84 37.32 -2.23
CA LYS A 29 3.29 37.85 -3.51
C LYS A 29 2.83 36.92 -4.62
N ILE A 30 2.12 37.47 -5.61
CA ILE A 30 1.81 36.74 -6.84
C ILE A 30 3.10 36.62 -7.64
N GLU A 31 3.54 35.39 -7.88
CA GLU A 31 4.69 35.13 -8.72
C GLU A 31 4.30 35.13 -10.20
N LYS A 32 5.26 35.45 -11.07
CA LYS A 32 5.09 35.25 -12.51
C LYS A 32 5.49 33.83 -12.86
N PHE A 33 4.65 33.14 -13.62
CA PHE A 33 4.99 31.84 -14.19
C PHE A 33 5.57 32.04 -15.59
N GLU A 34 6.89 31.93 -15.71
CA GLU A 34 7.64 32.17 -16.95
C GLU A 34 8.23 30.87 -17.54
N ALA A 35 7.87 29.70 -17.00
CA ALA A 35 8.42 28.43 -17.44
C ALA A 35 7.81 27.98 -18.80
N THR A 36 8.67 27.50 -19.68
CA THR A 36 8.31 27.04 -21.04
C THR A 36 7.47 25.75 -21.03
N THR A 37 7.56 24.97 -19.96
CA THR A 37 6.82 23.72 -19.77
C THR A 37 6.04 23.74 -18.47
N LYS A 38 4.75 23.41 -18.53
CA LYS A 38 3.92 23.24 -17.33
C LYS A 38 4.43 22.05 -16.51
N PRO A 39 4.60 22.19 -15.18
CA PRO A 39 4.86 21.05 -14.32
C PRO A 39 3.69 20.07 -14.32
N LYS A 40 4.01 18.78 -14.13
CA LYS A 40 3.01 17.72 -14.01
C LYS A 40 2.71 17.41 -12.54
N ALA A 41 1.45 17.26 -12.20
CA ALA A 41 1.02 16.88 -10.85
C ALA A 41 -0.29 16.09 -10.86
N GLU A 42 -0.68 15.57 -9.71
CA GLU A 42 -1.92 14.86 -9.47
C GLU A 42 -2.68 15.50 -8.30
N VAL A 43 -4.01 15.55 -8.36
CA VAL A 43 -4.84 16.06 -7.25
C VAL A 43 -5.26 14.91 -6.33
N ARG A 44 -4.69 14.88 -5.12
CA ARG A 44 -4.91 13.81 -4.15
C ARG A 44 -6.24 13.95 -3.43
N TYR A 45 -6.44 15.05 -2.70
CA TYR A 45 -7.72 15.37 -2.07
C TYR A 45 -7.90 16.90 -1.95
N ILE A 46 -9.17 17.31 -1.83
CA ILE A 46 -9.56 18.69 -1.62
C ILE A 46 -10.46 18.71 -0.39
N THR A 47 -10.10 19.51 0.61
CA THR A 47 -10.85 19.63 1.86
C THR A 47 -11.14 21.11 2.11
N VAL A 48 -12.23 21.58 1.52
CA VAL A 48 -12.65 22.98 1.59
C VAL A 48 -14.07 23.12 2.12
N SER A 49 -14.50 24.34 2.46
CA SER A 49 -15.87 24.57 2.95
C SER A 49 -16.90 23.99 1.98
N GLN A 50 -17.94 23.29 2.47
CA GLN A 50 -18.97 22.68 1.63
C GLN A 50 -19.65 23.68 0.68
N ARG A 51 -19.70 24.95 1.09
CA ARG A 51 -20.28 26.07 0.34
C ARG A 51 -19.44 26.52 -0.86
N SER A 52 -18.17 26.13 -0.95
CA SER A 52 -17.28 26.46 -2.07
C SER A 52 -17.53 25.65 -3.34
N GLY A 53 -18.30 24.56 -3.26
CA GLY A 53 -18.61 23.70 -4.42
C GLY A 53 -17.40 23.01 -5.07
N ALA A 54 -16.21 23.10 -4.48
CA ALA A 54 -14.98 22.66 -5.15
C ALA A 54 -14.93 21.14 -5.32
N THR A 55 -14.62 20.70 -6.53
CA THR A 55 -14.39 19.29 -6.87
C THR A 55 -12.96 19.13 -7.41
N LYS A 56 -12.47 17.88 -7.49
CA LYS A 56 -11.19 17.60 -8.17
C LYS A 56 -11.17 18.14 -9.60
N TRP A 57 -12.29 18.07 -10.30
CA TRP A 57 -12.42 18.56 -11.66
C TRP A 57 -12.34 20.09 -11.73
N SER A 58 -13.06 20.83 -10.88
CA SER A 58 -13.01 22.30 -10.90
C SER A 58 -11.61 22.84 -10.54
N VAL A 59 -10.93 22.21 -9.58
CA VAL A 59 -9.54 22.54 -9.24
C VAL A 59 -8.58 22.25 -10.41
N LYS A 60 -8.70 21.09 -11.07
CA LYS A 60 -7.90 20.76 -12.26
C LYS A 60 -8.11 21.83 -13.35
N THR A 61 -9.35 22.24 -13.58
CA THR A 61 -9.69 23.29 -14.56
C THR A 61 -9.08 24.64 -14.19
N ASP A 62 -9.21 25.07 -12.94
CA ASP A 62 -8.73 26.38 -12.48
C ASP A 62 -7.19 26.50 -12.51
N LEU A 63 -6.48 25.38 -12.34
CA LEU A 63 -5.03 25.31 -12.35
C LEU A 63 -4.43 24.90 -13.71
N SER A 64 -5.26 24.45 -14.66
CA SER A 64 -4.84 23.89 -15.96
C SER A 64 -4.00 24.84 -16.83
N ASN A 65 -4.11 26.15 -16.61
CA ASN A 65 -3.34 27.15 -17.34
C ASN A 65 -1.84 27.08 -17.04
N VAL A 66 -1.45 26.54 -15.88
CA VAL A 66 -0.05 26.51 -15.43
C VAL A 66 0.43 25.13 -14.99
N ILE A 67 -0.47 24.16 -14.79
CA ILE A 67 -0.14 22.80 -14.36
C ILE A 67 -0.80 21.78 -15.29
N ASP A 68 -0.06 20.76 -15.70
CA ASP A 68 -0.58 19.61 -16.43
C ASP A 68 -0.96 18.50 -15.45
N PHE A 69 -2.25 18.21 -15.32
CA PHE A 69 -2.72 17.17 -14.42
C PHE A 69 -2.66 15.79 -15.05
N THR A 70 -2.17 14.82 -14.28
CA THR A 70 -2.25 13.40 -14.62
C THR A 70 -3.15 12.67 -13.63
N GLU A 71 -3.66 11.52 -14.04
CA GLU A 71 -4.45 10.68 -13.12
C GLU A 71 -3.56 9.90 -12.16
N TYR A 72 -4.17 9.59 -11.00
CA TYR A 72 -3.59 8.73 -9.98
C TYR A 72 -3.26 7.37 -10.57
N SER A 73 -2.09 6.84 -10.22
CA SER A 73 -1.75 5.45 -10.48
C SER A 73 -1.07 4.88 -9.25
N GLU A 74 -1.60 3.79 -8.71
CA GLU A 74 -0.98 3.07 -7.59
C GLU A 74 0.43 2.56 -7.95
N SER A 75 0.70 2.36 -9.23
CA SER A 75 2.00 1.92 -9.75
C SER A 75 3.03 3.05 -9.88
N ASP A 76 2.63 4.33 -9.85
CA ASP A 76 3.50 5.47 -10.09
C ASP A 76 3.60 6.38 -8.86
N LYS A 77 4.39 5.90 -7.89
CA LYS A 77 4.58 6.54 -6.57
C LYS A 77 5.45 7.79 -6.60
N ASP A 78 6.10 8.08 -7.73
CA ASP A 78 7.06 9.16 -7.86
C ASP A 78 6.43 10.47 -8.36
N LYS A 79 5.11 10.49 -8.60
CA LYS A 79 4.37 11.70 -8.98
C LYS A 79 4.18 12.66 -7.81
N ILE A 80 4.19 13.95 -8.13
CA ILE A 80 3.81 15.01 -7.17
C ILE A 80 2.30 15.01 -7.02
N GLN A 81 1.87 14.87 -5.77
CA GLN A 81 0.48 14.92 -5.36
C GLN A 81 0.21 16.23 -4.63
N ILE A 82 -0.72 17.03 -5.15
CA ILE A 82 -1.20 18.25 -4.50
C ILE A 82 -2.49 17.96 -3.73
N SER A 83 -2.55 18.46 -2.50
CA SER A 83 -3.74 18.49 -1.66
C SER A 83 -4.08 19.94 -1.32
N ILE A 84 -5.35 20.30 -1.43
CA ILE A 84 -5.80 21.68 -1.17
C ILE A 84 -6.75 21.67 0.02
N ARG A 85 -6.45 22.49 1.03
CA ARG A 85 -7.26 22.61 2.26
C ARG A 85 -7.61 24.08 2.51
N GLY A 86 -8.78 24.36 3.10
CA GLY A 86 -9.14 25.72 3.56
C GLY A 86 -10.45 26.28 2.99
N GLY A 87 -10.67 27.59 3.07
CA GLY A 87 -11.92 28.22 2.66
C GLY A 87 -12.23 29.51 3.42
N ALA A 88 -13.42 30.05 3.22
CA ALA A 88 -13.86 31.25 3.92
C ALA A 88 -14.04 30.97 5.42
N GLY A 89 -13.25 31.64 6.27
CA GLY A 89 -13.51 31.72 7.70
C GLY A 89 -14.42 32.92 7.97
N GLU A 90 -15.62 32.68 8.53
CA GLU A 90 -16.41 33.75 9.12
C GLU A 90 -15.78 34.10 10.48
N ASN A 91 -15.13 35.27 10.59
CA ASN A 91 -14.91 35.86 11.92
C ASN A 91 -16.23 36.50 12.34
N GLU A 92 -16.87 35.93 13.35
CA GLU A 92 -17.85 36.65 14.17
C GLU A 92 -17.07 37.51 15.16
N ASP A 93 -16.88 38.80 14.86
CA ASP A 93 -16.48 39.76 15.88
C ASP A 93 -17.68 40.59 16.36
N THR A 94 -17.93 40.41 17.65
CA THR A 94 -18.92 41.04 18.51
C THR A 94 -18.60 42.52 18.82
N PHE A 95 -19.64 43.37 18.70
CA PHE A 95 -19.87 44.68 19.32
C PHE A 95 -19.04 45.93 18.93
N GLY A 96 -19.78 47.02 18.68
CA GLY A 96 -19.28 48.40 18.65
C GLY A 96 -20.40 49.42 18.37
N LYS A 97 -21.22 49.75 19.38
CA LYS A 97 -22.13 50.92 19.36
C LYS A 97 -21.29 52.19 19.16
N ILE A 98 -21.48 52.96 18.09
CA ILE A 98 -21.34 54.43 18.03
C ILE A 98 -22.03 54.97 16.76
N GLY A 99 -22.98 55.91 16.96
CA GLY A 99 -23.14 57.12 16.14
C GLY A 99 -23.79 57.04 14.75
N PHE A 100 -25.10 56.83 14.66
CA PHE A 100 -25.90 57.18 13.48
C PHE A 100 -26.11 58.69 13.38
N ILE A 101 -25.17 59.48 12.86
CA ILE A 101 -25.47 60.83 12.31
C ILE A 101 -24.56 61.18 11.10
N ASN A 102 -25.22 61.57 10.01
CA ASN A 102 -24.82 62.36 8.84
C ASN A 102 -24.19 61.71 7.57
N PHE A 103 -25.03 61.70 6.53
CA PHE A 103 -24.81 61.97 5.10
C PHE A 103 -23.47 61.58 4.43
N CYS A 104 -23.58 60.66 3.46
CA CYS A 104 -22.65 60.43 2.34
C CYS A 104 -21.19 60.10 2.70
N ILE A 105 -20.96 59.08 3.52
CA ILE A 105 -19.65 58.47 3.70
C ILE A 105 -19.74 57.01 3.24
N LEU A 106 -18.78 56.56 2.44
CA LEU A 106 -18.51 55.14 2.21
C LEU A 106 -18.22 54.51 3.57
N ILE A 107 -19.21 53.88 4.19
CA ILE A 107 -19.01 53.15 5.43
C ILE A 107 -18.46 51.77 5.02
N PRO A 108 -17.25 51.38 5.47
CA PRO A 108 -16.78 50.01 5.29
C PRO A 108 -17.84 49.08 5.85
N CYS A 109 -18.26 48.08 5.09
CA CYS A 109 -19.10 47.06 5.67
C CYS A 109 -18.20 46.28 6.63
N TRP A 110 -18.52 46.30 7.93
CA TRP A 110 -17.71 45.75 9.03
C TRP A 110 -17.55 44.21 9.03
N LYS A 111 -17.69 43.56 7.86
CA LYS A 111 -17.34 42.14 7.68
C LYS A 111 -16.08 42.07 6.83
N SER A 112 -14.93 42.01 7.49
CA SER A 112 -13.71 41.51 6.87
C SER A 112 -13.75 39.99 6.92
N ASN A 113 -13.87 39.34 5.76
CA ASN A 113 -13.74 37.89 5.69
C ASN A 113 -12.27 37.58 5.41
N ARG A 114 -11.69 36.68 6.20
CA ARG A 114 -10.35 36.14 5.93
C ARG A 114 -10.53 34.84 5.16
N TYR A 115 -9.91 34.77 3.99
CA TYR A 115 -9.89 33.57 3.18
C TYR A 115 -8.50 32.95 3.24
N SER A 116 -8.40 31.66 3.56
CA SER A 116 -7.12 30.94 3.60
C SER A 116 -7.17 29.65 2.79
N ILE A 117 -6.12 29.41 2.01
CA ILE A 117 -5.90 28.15 1.28
C ILE A 117 -4.50 27.63 1.64
N SER A 118 -4.43 26.38 2.07
CA SER A 118 -3.21 25.61 2.30
C SER A 118 -3.04 24.60 1.17
N VAL A 119 -1.85 24.51 0.60
CA VAL A 119 -1.50 23.55 -0.47
C VAL A 119 -0.37 22.66 0.02
N ASP A 120 -0.67 21.37 0.18
CA ASP A 120 0.33 20.36 0.53
C ASP A 120 0.84 19.69 -0.74
N TYR A 121 2.15 19.48 -0.80
CA TYR A 121 2.81 18.73 -1.86
C TYR A 121 3.38 17.46 -1.27
N SER A 122 2.91 16.32 -1.75
CA SER A 122 3.29 14.99 -1.27
C SER A 122 3.86 14.11 -2.38
N ILE A 123 4.76 13.20 -2.02
CA ILE A 123 5.32 12.19 -2.93
C ILE A 123 5.31 10.86 -2.19
N ASP A 124 4.71 9.82 -2.77
CA ASP A 124 4.54 8.51 -2.13
C ASP A 124 3.83 8.61 -0.77
N GLY A 125 2.80 9.46 -0.69
CA GLY A 125 1.99 9.64 0.52
C GLY A 125 2.57 10.57 1.58
N GLU A 126 3.87 10.89 1.54
CA GLU A 126 4.55 11.78 2.49
C GLU A 126 4.51 13.25 2.05
N THR A 127 4.04 14.15 2.92
CA THR A 127 4.08 15.61 2.68
C THR A 127 5.52 16.11 2.75
N LYS A 128 5.98 16.71 1.65
CA LYS A 128 7.33 17.29 1.53
C LYS A 128 7.35 18.80 1.70
N LYS A 129 6.24 19.47 1.36
CA LYS A 129 6.11 20.92 1.47
C LYS A 129 4.64 21.29 1.73
N GLU A 130 4.43 22.39 2.45
CA GLU A 130 3.12 23.01 2.65
C GLU A 130 3.26 24.52 2.39
N ASP A 131 2.42 25.06 1.50
CA ASP A 131 2.32 26.49 1.24
C ASP A 131 0.99 27.03 1.77
N ASN A 132 1.03 28.13 2.52
CA ASN A 132 -0.15 28.77 3.09
C ASN A 132 -0.39 30.14 2.47
N PHE A 133 -1.57 30.36 1.89
CA PHE A 133 -1.97 31.60 1.24
C PHE A 133 -3.19 32.19 1.94
N THR A 134 -3.17 33.50 2.22
CA THR A 134 -4.30 34.20 2.84
C THR A 134 -4.63 35.52 2.15
N GLU A 135 -5.92 35.82 2.02
CA GLU A 135 -6.47 37.10 1.55
C GLU A 135 -7.39 37.71 2.60
N GLU A 136 -7.27 39.02 2.79
CA GLU A 136 -8.27 39.83 3.50
C GLU A 136 -9.25 40.42 2.48
N GLN A 137 -10.54 40.21 2.71
CA GLN A 137 -11.60 40.71 1.83
C GLN A 137 -12.46 41.71 2.60
N THR A 138 -12.57 42.94 2.09
CA THR A 138 -13.44 43.99 2.65
C THR A 138 -14.53 44.34 1.65
N LEU A 139 -15.79 44.25 2.11
CA LEU A 139 -16.95 44.68 1.33
C LEU A 139 -17.29 46.14 1.69
N TRP A 140 -17.56 46.96 0.68
CA TRP A 140 -18.01 48.34 0.87
C TRP A 140 -19.45 48.46 0.36
N ILE A 141 -20.38 48.92 1.22
CA ILE A 141 -21.80 49.10 0.87
C ILE A 141 -22.17 50.58 0.90
N TRP A 142 -22.88 51.04 -0.13
CA TRP A 142 -23.53 52.34 -0.13
C TRP A 142 -24.86 52.29 0.62
N SER A 143 -25.02 53.21 1.57
CA SER A 143 -26.09 53.23 2.59
C SER A 143 -27.56 53.24 2.11
N PRO A 144 -27.95 53.69 0.90
CA PRO A 144 -29.38 53.71 0.55
C PRO A 144 -30.00 52.33 0.25
N LEU A 145 -29.22 51.26 0.07
CA LEU A 145 -29.68 49.94 -0.40
C LEU A 145 -29.63 48.83 0.66
N VAL A 146 -29.43 49.18 1.93
CA VAL A 146 -29.21 48.23 3.03
C VAL A 146 -30.36 47.23 3.19
N PHE A 147 -31.61 47.59 2.89
CA PHE A 147 -32.76 46.69 3.08
C PHE A 147 -32.97 45.66 1.96
N TYR A 148 -32.59 45.96 0.71
CA TYR A 148 -32.78 45.02 -0.41
C TYR A 148 -31.83 43.82 -0.31
N ASN A 149 -30.58 44.08 0.10
CA ASN A 149 -29.54 43.05 0.26
C ASN A 149 -29.73 42.12 1.47
N ILE A 150 -30.56 42.49 2.45
CA ILE A 150 -30.79 41.66 3.65
C ILE A 150 -31.76 40.50 3.34
N PHE A 151 -32.71 40.69 2.42
CA PHE A 151 -33.76 39.70 2.13
C PHE A 151 -33.45 38.74 0.96
N THR A 152 -32.49 39.04 0.09
CA THR A 152 -32.14 38.19 -1.07
C THR A 152 -30.89 37.31 -0.85
N ARG A 153 -30.21 37.44 0.29
CA ARG A 153 -28.85 36.92 0.53
C ARG A 153 -28.69 35.44 0.89
N SER A 154 -29.76 34.64 0.92
CA SER A 154 -29.65 33.22 1.34
C SER A 154 -29.27 32.27 0.20
N SER A 155 -29.69 32.52 -1.04
CA SER A 155 -29.34 31.66 -2.20
C SER A 155 -28.01 32.03 -2.85
N GLU A 156 -27.61 33.30 -2.86
CA GLU A 156 -26.39 33.78 -3.55
C GLU A 156 -25.09 33.52 -2.77
N LYS A 157 -25.16 33.14 -1.49
CA LYS A 157 -23.95 32.92 -0.67
C LYS A 157 -23.08 31.78 -1.18
N GLY A 158 -23.68 30.69 -1.66
CA GLY A 158 -22.92 29.56 -2.25
C GLY A 158 -22.17 29.98 -3.51
N ASP A 159 -22.87 30.61 -4.45
CA ASP A 159 -22.30 31.09 -5.72
C ASP A 159 -21.20 32.14 -5.55
N ILE A 160 -21.22 32.91 -4.45
CA ILE A 160 -20.18 33.88 -4.10
C ILE A 160 -18.95 33.18 -3.52
N GLU A 161 -19.13 32.19 -2.64
CA GLU A 161 -18.02 31.44 -2.06
C GLU A 161 -17.28 30.58 -3.10
N GLU A 162 -18.00 29.95 -4.04
CA GLU A 162 -17.42 29.20 -5.17
C GLU A 162 -16.61 30.12 -6.10
N ARG A 163 -17.16 31.27 -6.49
CA ARG A 163 -16.44 32.26 -7.31
C ARG A 163 -15.19 32.80 -6.61
N ASN A 164 -15.25 33.02 -5.30
CA ASN A 164 -14.09 33.47 -4.52
C ASN A 164 -13.01 32.39 -4.42
N PHE A 165 -13.39 31.12 -4.24
CA PHE A 165 -12.44 29.99 -4.27
C PHE A 165 -11.73 29.91 -5.61
N SER A 166 -12.48 29.87 -6.72
CA SER A 166 -11.92 29.76 -8.06
C SER A 166 -11.00 30.94 -8.40
N ARG A 167 -11.41 32.17 -8.06
CA ARG A 167 -10.59 33.38 -8.24
C ARG A 167 -9.28 33.29 -7.46
N PHE A 168 -9.36 32.94 -6.18
CA PHE A 168 -8.18 32.88 -5.33
C PHE A 168 -7.23 31.77 -5.79
N LEU A 169 -7.76 30.60 -6.12
CA LEU A 169 -6.98 29.48 -6.64
C LEU A 169 -6.26 29.84 -7.94
N LYS A 170 -6.93 30.53 -8.87
CA LYS A 170 -6.31 31.06 -10.10
C LYS A 170 -5.20 32.06 -9.79
N ALA A 171 -5.38 32.94 -8.79
CA ALA A 171 -4.38 33.93 -8.40
C ALA A 171 -3.10 33.30 -7.81
N ILE A 172 -3.23 32.23 -7.03
CA ILE A 172 -2.08 31.49 -6.47
C ILE A 172 -1.53 30.42 -7.41
N SER A 173 -2.20 30.13 -8.53
CA SER A 173 -1.79 29.08 -9.48
C SER A 173 -0.32 29.19 -9.95
N PRO A 174 0.25 30.38 -10.22
CA PRO A 174 1.66 30.51 -10.56
C PRO A 174 2.60 30.06 -9.43
N ASN A 175 2.25 30.37 -8.18
CA ASN A 175 3.01 30.02 -6.99
C ASN A 175 3.01 28.49 -6.80
N ILE A 176 1.83 27.85 -6.98
CA ILE A 176 1.69 26.40 -6.93
C ILE A 176 2.56 25.74 -8.01
N ALA A 177 2.49 26.23 -9.24
CA ALA A 177 3.28 25.69 -10.35
C ALA A 177 4.79 25.80 -10.09
N LYS A 178 5.27 26.92 -9.54
CA LYS A 178 6.69 27.07 -9.19
C LYS A 178 7.12 26.15 -8.05
N SER A 179 6.27 25.97 -7.03
CA SER A 179 6.51 24.97 -5.98
C SER A 179 6.66 23.57 -6.55
N ILE A 180 5.80 23.16 -7.48
CA ILE A 180 5.91 21.84 -8.16
C ILE A 180 7.24 21.76 -8.95
N LEU A 181 7.63 22.81 -9.68
CA LEU A 181 8.91 22.85 -10.39
C LEU A 181 10.11 22.71 -9.45
N SER A 182 10.06 23.34 -8.27
CA SER A 182 11.14 23.24 -7.28
C SER A 182 11.32 21.84 -6.68
N MET A 183 10.30 20.98 -6.80
CA MET A 183 10.34 19.59 -6.31
C MET A 183 10.90 18.60 -7.33
N LYS A 184 11.05 18.98 -8.60
CA LYS A 184 11.64 18.12 -9.64
C LYS A 184 12.98 17.50 -9.25
N PRO A 185 14.00 18.26 -8.78
CA PRO A 185 15.29 17.67 -8.42
C PRO A 185 15.17 16.64 -7.29
N ILE A 186 14.28 16.85 -6.32
CA ILE A 186 14.04 15.92 -5.20
C ILE A 186 13.49 14.57 -5.71
N ILE A 187 12.64 14.62 -6.74
CA ILE A 187 12.07 13.40 -7.36
C ILE A 187 13.12 12.68 -8.19
N GLU A 188 13.88 13.42 -8.99
CA GLU A 188 14.94 12.87 -9.82
C GLU A 188 15.99 12.16 -8.96
N GLU A 189 16.39 12.76 -7.83
CA GLU A 189 17.28 12.14 -6.85
C GLU A 189 16.69 10.86 -6.26
N ARG A 190 15.43 10.89 -5.81
CA ARG A 190 14.75 9.71 -5.26
C ARG A 190 14.60 8.58 -6.27
N ILE A 191 14.29 8.89 -7.53
CA ILE A 191 14.21 7.91 -8.61
C ILE A 191 15.59 7.28 -8.84
N ALA A 192 16.64 8.10 -8.90
CA ALA A 192 18.01 7.62 -9.08
C ALA A 192 18.44 6.70 -7.92
N GLU A 193 18.17 7.06 -6.68
CA GLU A 193 18.44 6.22 -5.50
C GLU A 193 17.69 4.88 -5.56
N ARG A 194 16.40 4.91 -5.91
CA ARG A 194 15.59 3.68 -6.07
C ARG A 194 16.14 2.79 -7.18
N GLN A 195 16.54 3.36 -8.31
CA GLN A 195 17.13 2.62 -9.42
C GLN A 195 18.46 2.00 -9.01
N LEU A 196 19.32 2.75 -8.32
CA LEU A 196 20.60 2.25 -7.81
C LEU A 196 20.39 1.10 -6.82
N LYS A 197 19.41 1.22 -5.91
CA LYS A 197 19.06 0.16 -4.97
C LYS A 197 18.60 -1.11 -5.70
N LYS A 198 17.71 -0.97 -6.70
CA LYS A 198 17.26 -2.10 -7.53
C LYS A 198 18.41 -2.76 -8.30
N GLN A 199 19.30 -1.97 -8.89
CA GLN A 199 20.48 -2.49 -9.59
C GLN A 199 21.39 -3.27 -8.63
N LYS A 200 21.59 -2.76 -7.41
CA LYS A 200 22.35 -3.45 -6.37
C LYS A 200 21.70 -4.78 -5.98
N GLU A 201 20.39 -4.79 -5.73
CA GLU A 201 19.63 -6.02 -5.40
C GLU A 201 19.72 -7.06 -6.52
N VAL A 202 19.59 -6.65 -7.79
CA VAL A 202 19.75 -7.52 -8.95
C VAL A 202 21.18 -8.07 -9.02
N SER A 203 22.20 -7.23 -8.89
CA SER A 203 23.60 -7.68 -8.93
C SER A 203 23.95 -8.62 -7.78
N GLU A 204 23.46 -8.34 -6.57
CA GLU A 204 23.59 -9.26 -5.43
C GLU A 204 22.94 -10.59 -5.72
N TRP A 205 21.71 -10.59 -6.24
CA TRP A 205 21.01 -11.81 -6.64
C TRP A 205 21.79 -12.60 -7.70
N GLU A 206 22.31 -11.95 -8.74
CA GLU A 206 23.06 -12.60 -9.82
C GLU A 206 24.28 -13.37 -9.30
N LYS A 207 24.98 -12.82 -8.29
CA LYS A 207 26.19 -13.42 -7.68
C LYS A 207 25.92 -14.63 -6.80
N VAL A 208 24.69 -14.80 -6.28
CA VAL A 208 24.33 -15.94 -5.44
C VAL A 208 24.55 -17.26 -6.19
N ASN A 209 25.19 -18.26 -5.58
CA ASN A 209 25.22 -19.60 -6.15
C ASN A 209 23.89 -20.32 -5.87
N LYS A 210 23.06 -20.51 -6.91
CA LYS A 210 21.72 -21.11 -6.79
C LYS A 210 21.76 -22.61 -6.45
N ASN A 211 22.94 -23.24 -6.47
CA ASN A 211 23.13 -24.64 -6.09
C ASN A 211 23.62 -24.81 -4.64
N SER A 212 24.01 -23.73 -3.96
CA SER A 212 24.39 -23.76 -2.54
C SER A 212 23.19 -23.41 -1.67
N VAL A 213 22.91 -24.26 -0.69
CA VAL A 213 21.93 -23.99 0.36
C VAL A 213 22.39 -22.78 1.16
N ARG A 214 23.67 -22.71 1.55
CA ARG A 214 24.22 -21.59 2.33
C ARG A 214 23.97 -20.25 1.65
N ASP A 215 24.31 -20.13 0.37
CA ASP A 215 24.21 -18.86 -0.36
C ASP A 215 22.76 -18.42 -0.53
N LEU A 216 21.84 -19.36 -0.83
CA LEU A 216 20.42 -19.05 -0.95
C LEU A 216 19.78 -18.63 0.38
N VAL A 217 20.13 -19.32 1.48
CA VAL A 217 19.66 -18.97 2.83
C VAL A 217 20.15 -17.58 3.22
N HIS A 218 21.45 -17.32 3.03
CA HIS A 218 22.05 -16.03 3.35
C HIS A 218 21.43 -14.89 2.54
N TYR A 219 21.16 -15.09 1.25
CA TYR A 219 20.44 -14.11 0.44
C TYR A 219 19.02 -13.86 0.97
N LEU A 220 18.25 -14.93 1.22
CA LEU A 220 16.85 -14.82 1.67
C LEU A 220 16.68 -14.15 3.03
N GLN A 221 17.66 -14.30 3.93
CA GLN A 221 17.66 -13.62 5.23
C GLN A 221 17.86 -12.10 5.13
N ASN A 222 18.57 -11.64 4.09
CA ASN A 222 18.93 -10.23 3.90
C ASN A 222 18.10 -9.52 2.81
N ALA A 223 17.43 -10.27 1.94
CA ALA A 223 16.67 -9.71 0.83
C ALA A 223 15.41 -8.96 1.28
N ASN A 224 15.17 -7.82 0.63
CA ASN A 224 13.93 -7.05 0.76
C ASN A 224 12.76 -7.83 0.14
N GLU A 225 11.54 -7.63 0.66
CA GLU A 225 10.35 -8.22 0.05
C GLU A 225 10.16 -7.73 -1.40
N GLY A 226 9.72 -8.63 -2.28
CA GLY A 226 9.53 -8.35 -3.69
C GLY A 226 9.85 -9.55 -4.58
N GLU A 227 9.82 -9.30 -5.89
CA GLU A 227 9.92 -10.34 -6.93
C GLU A 227 11.20 -11.18 -6.83
N LEU A 228 12.35 -10.57 -6.57
CA LEU A 228 13.63 -11.28 -6.44
C LEU A 228 13.65 -12.23 -5.24
N LYS A 229 13.07 -11.82 -4.10
CA LYS A 229 12.99 -12.67 -2.92
C LYS A 229 12.05 -13.84 -3.16
N ASP A 230 10.94 -13.63 -3.88
CA ASP A 230 10.03 -14.72 -4.25
C ASP A 230 10.65 -15.67 -5.28
N GLN A 231 11.43 -15.15 -6.22
CA GLN A 231 12.24 -15.97 -7.12
C GLN A 231 13.24 -16.81 -6.33
N ALA A 232 13.96 -16.22 -5.36
CA ALA A 232 14.90 -16.93 -4.51
C ALA A 232 14.22 -18.03 -3.65
N LYS A 233 13.01 -17.78 -3.13
CA LYS A 233 12.21 -18.80 -2.41
C LYS A 233 11.92 -20.00 -3.31
N LYS A 234 11.57 -19.78 -4.59
CA LYS A 234 11.33 -20.86 -5.56
C LYS A 234 12.60 -21.66 -5.85
N PHE A 235 13.73 -20.99 -6.09
CA PHE A 235 15.02 -21.67 -6.29
C PHE A 235 15.40 -22.52 -5.09
N ARG A 236 15.22 -22.01 -3.87
CA ARG A 236 15.46 -22.75 -2.63
C ARG A 236 14.59 -23.99 -2.53
N ASN A 237 13.28 -23.87 -2.74
CA ASN A 237 12.37 -25.02 -2.65
C ASN A 237 12.79 -26.12 -3.63
N ASN A 238 13.05 -25.75 -4.90
CA ASN A 238 13.54 -26.69 -5.90
C ASN A 238 14.88 -27.35 -5.51
N LEU A 239 15.79 -26.59 -4.90
CA LEU A 239 17.06 -27.12 -4.41
C LEU A 239 16.84 -28.12 -3.26
N PHE A 240 15.99 -27.78 -2.29
CA PHE A 240 15.66 -28.65 -1.17
C PHE A 240 15.03 -29.95 -1.64
N ASP A 241 14.05 -29.89 -2.54
CA ASP A 241 13.41 -31.08 -3.09
C ASP A 241 14.43 -31.97 -3.82
N LYS A 242 15.35 -31.36 -4.57
CA LYS A 242 16.45 -32.10 -5.23
C LYS A 242 17.37 -32.75 -4.21
N LYS A 243 17.73 -32.07 -3.11
CA LYS A 243 18.60 -32.63 -2.06
C LYS A 243 17.91 -33.80 -1.35
N VAL A 244 16.62 -33.69 -1.03
CA VAL A 244 15.81 -34.77 -0.44
C VAL A 244 15.77 -35.99 -1.38
N GLN A 245 15.42 -35.79 -2.64
CA GLN A 245 15.39 -36.87 -3.63
C GLN A 245 16.76 -37.54 -3.80
N THR A 246 17.84 -36.75 -3.87
CA THR A 246 19.22 -37.26 -4.00
C THR A 246 19.61 -38.10 -2.80
N TYR A 247 19.34 -37.61 -1.58
CA TYR A 247 19.59 -38.35 -0.35
C TYR A 247 18.86 -39.69 -0.36
N LEU A 248 17.55 -39.70 -0.64
CA LEU A 248 16.72 -40.90 -0.64
C LEU A 248 17.19 -41.92 -1.69
N VAL A 249 17.55 -41.48 -2.90
CA VAL A 249 18.05 -42.39 -3.96
C VAL A 249 19.39 -43.01 -3.60
N ASN A 250 20.29 -42.23 -2.98
CA ASN A 250 21.62 -42.71 -2.63
C ASN A 250 21.58 -43.73 -1.48
N HIS A 251 20.70 -43.53 -0.50
CA HIS A 251 20.60 -44.41 0.67
C HIS A 251 19.59 -45.55 0.49
N TYR A 252 18.53 -45.33 -0.30
CA TYR A 252 17.44 -46.28 -0.54
C TYR A 252 17.12 -46.41 -2.03
N PRO A 253 18.00 -46.97 -2.87
CA PRO A 253 17.80 -47.00 -4.33
C PRO A 253 16.45 -47.57 -4.79
N PHE A 254 15.86 -48.49 -4.01
CA PHE A 254 14.55 -49.08 -4.28
C PHE A 254 13.39 -48.08 -4.26
N VAL A 255 13.53 -46.90 -3.64
CA VAL A 255 12.48 -45.86 -3.63
C VAL A 255 12.47 -44.98 -4.87
N LYS A 256 13.53 -45.03 -5.69
CA LYS A 256 13.69 -44.20 -6.90
C LYS A 256 12.47 -44.20 -7.83
N PRO A 257 11.80 -45.33 -8.12
CA PRO A 257 10.64 -45.34 -9.01
C PRO A 257 9.42 -44.62 -8.43
N TYR A 258 9.39 -44.37 -7.12
CA TYR A 258 8.20 -43.91 -6.39
C TYR A 258 8.31 -42.49 -5.86
N LEU A 259 9.47 -41.83 -5.96
CA LEU A 259 9.70 -40.51 -5.36
C LEU A 259 8.60 -39.49 -5.67
N LYS A 260 8.17 -39.44 -6.93
CA LYS A 260 7.16 -38.47 -7.42
C LYS A 260 5.73 -39.02 -7.40
N ASN A 261 5.53 -40.23 -6.89
CA ASN A 261 4.21 -40.81 -6.77
C ASN A 261 3.43 -40.07 -5.67
N MET A 262 2.15 -39.84 -5.92
CA MET A 262 1.28 -39.25 -4.91
C MET A 262 1.04 -40.24 -3.78
N VAL A 263 1.07 -39.76 -2.54
CA VAL A 263 0.77 -40.57 -1.36
C VAL A 263 -0.74 -40.68 -1.19
N LEU A 264 -1.25 -41.91 -1.10
CA LEU A 264 -2.67 -42.21 -0.90
C LEU A 264 -2.92 -42.86 0.46
N TYR A 265 -4.09 -42.61 1.00
CA TYR A 265 -4.65 -43.38 2.11
C TYR A 265 -5.20 -44.74 1.64
N PRO A 266 -5.46 -45.69 2.56
CA PRO A 266 -5.96 -47.02 2.22
C PRO A 266 -7.26 -47.03 1.40
N ASP A 267 -8.10 -46.01 1.57
CA ASP A 267 -9.36 -45.83 0.82
C ASP A 267 -9.15 -45.27 -0.60
N GLY A 268 -7.90 -45.02 -0.99
CA GLY A 268 -7.52 -44.44 -2.28
C GLY A 268 -7.62 -42.92 -2.34
N SER A 269 -8.05 -42.26 -1.26
CA SER A 269 -8.06 -40.79 -1.19
C SER A 269 -6.63 -40.24 -1.09
N SER A 270 -6.44 -39.02 -1.58
CA SER A 270 -5.13 -38.37 -1.54
C SER A 270 -4.76 -37.95 -0.12
N ALA A 271 -3.55 -38.26 0.33
CA ALA A 271 -2.98 -37.72 1.55
C ALA A 271 -2.45 -36.29 1.28
N GLY A 272 -3.36 -35.35 0.96
CA GLY A 272 -2.98 -34.00 0.55
C GLY A 272 -2.36 -33.94 -0.85
N SER A 273 -1.48 -32.97 -1.10
CA SER A 273 -0.75 -32.85 -2.37
C SER A 273 0.65 -33.46 -2.31
N TYR A 274 0.91 -34.34 -1.33
CA TYR A 274 2.24 -34.87 -1.07
C TYR A 274 2.71 -35.88 -2.11
N GLN A 275 3.91 -35.66 -2.63
CA GLN A 275 4.70 -36.68 -3.32
C GLN A 275 5.46 -37.52 -2.29
N PHE A 276 5.79 -38.76 -2.64
CA PHE A 276 6.41 -39.69 -1.71
C PHE A 276 7.74 -39.19 -1.13
N PHE A 277 8.56 -38.46 -1.89
CA PHE A 277 9.79 -37.90 -1.34
C PHE A 277 9.51 -36.80 -0.30
N GLU A 278 8.39 -36.08 -0.44
CA GLU A 278 8.10 -34.90 0.36
C GLU A 278 7.84 -35.26 1.81
N ILE A 279 7.23 -36.41 2.12
CA ILE A 279 6.96 -36.82 3.51
C ILE A 279 8.25 -37.10 4.33
N PHE A 280 9.42 -37.06 3.71
CA PHE A 280 10.73 -37.18 4.36
C PHE A 280 11.51 -35.86 4.42
N THR A 281 10.96 -34.77 3.88
CA THR A 281 11.64 -33.48 3.70
C THR A 281 12.33 -33.01 4.97
N ARG A 282 11.60 -32.93 6.08
CA ARG A 282 12.14 -32.45 7.35
C ARG A 282 13.22 -33.37 7.90
N LEU A 283 13.05 -34.69 7.81
CA LEU A 283 14.05 -35.65 8.28
C LEU A 283 15.40 -35.50 7.58
N VAL A 284 15.37 -35.24 6.27
CA VAL A 284 16.60 -35.05 5.49
C VAL A 284 17.22 -33.68 5.72
N LEU A 285 16.41 -32.63 5.82
CA LEU A 285 16.90 -31.25 5.87
C LEU A 285 17.24 -30.77 7.29
N GLU A 286 16.54 -31.27 8.31
CA GLU A 286 16.60 -30.78 9.67
C GLU A 286 17.77 -31.38 10.45
N LYS A 287 18.33 -30.59 11.35
CA LYS A 287 19.22 -30.98 12.43
C LYS A 287 18.87 -30.11 13.63
N ASP A 288 18.78 -30.70 14.80
CA ASP A 288 18.51 -29.99 16.03
C ASP A 288 19.62 -28.95 16.29
N SER A 289 19.24 -27.68 16.43
CA SER A 289 20.21 -26.58 16.55
C SER A 289 20.95 -26.53 17.88
N GLU A 290 20.42 -27.17 18.93
CA GLU A 290 20.99 -27.15 20.28
C GLU A 290 21.92 -28.34 20.52
N THR A 291 21.48 -29.53 20.11
CA THR A 291 22.17 -30.81 20.32
C THR A 291 22.99 -31.24 19.11
N GLY A 292 22.69 -30.69 17.93
CA GLY A 292 23.26 -31.13 16.67
C GLY A 292 22.77 -32.49 16.18
N PHE A 293 21.80 -33.10 16.87
CA PHE A 293 21.23 -34.39 16.52
C PHE A 293 20.38 -34.31 15.25
N LYS A 294 20.49 -35.31 14.39
CA LYS A 294 19.67 -35.48 13.20
C LYS A 294 18.89 -36.77 13.31
N GLN A 295 17.57 -36.70 13.16
CA GLN A 295 16.74 -37.90 13.12
C GLN A 295 16.95 -38.62 11.78
N ASP A 296 17.33 -39.90 11.85
CA ASP A 296 17.58 -40.70 10.66
C ASP A 296 16.29 -41.04 9.90
N VAL A 297 16.39 -41.05 8.57
CA VAL A 297 15.40 -41.71 7.72
C VAL A 297 15.66 -43.22 7.83
N LYS A 298 14.62 -44.02 8.06
CA LYS A 298 14.72 -45.49 8.08
C LYS A 298 13.69 -46.10 7.13
N LEU A 299 14.17 -46.57 5.99
CA LEU A 299 13.35 -47.18 4.95
C LEU A 299 13.82 -48.60 4.63
N PHE A 300 12.86 -49.52 4.51
CA PHE A 300 13.11 -50.93 4.19
C PHE A 300 12.22 -51.38 3.05
N GLN A 301 12.65 -52.40 2.30
CA GLN A 301 11.80 -53.09 1.33
C GLN A 301 11.59 -54.53 1.77
N LYS A 302 10.34 -54.96 1.89
CA LYS A 302 9.98 -56.34 2.23
C LYS A 302 8.70 -56.74 1.50
N GLU A 303 8.74 -57.89 0.82
CA GLU A 303 7.56 -58.46 0.12
C GLU A 303 6.90 -57.48 -0.87
N GLY A 304 7.71 -56.68 -1.57
CA GLY A 304 7.23 -55.67 -2.51
C GLY A 304 6.67 -54.39 -1.87
N LYS A 305 6.71 -54.28 -0.54
CA LYS A 305 6.26 -53.12 0.24
C LYS A 305 7.44 -52.26 0.66
N ILE A 306 7.22 -50.95 0.73
CA ILE A 306 8.17 -50.00 1.32
C ILE A 306 7.71 -49.74 2.76
N ILE A 307 8.61 -49.90 3.71
CA ILE A 307 8.32 -49.71 5.13
C ILE A 307 9.12 -48.51 5.61
N TRP A 308 8.44 -47.52 6.14
CA TRP A 308 9.04 -46.39 6.85
C TRP A 308 8.93 -46.60 8.35
N GLU A 309 10.08 -46.65 9.03
CA GLU A 309 10.18 -46.64 10.48
C GLU A 309 10.48 -45.23 10.98
N ILE A 310 9.71 -44.78 11.97
CA ILE A 310 9.93 -43.48 12.60
C ILE A 310 9.58 -43.48 14.07
N GLU A 311 10.49 -42.93 14.87
CA GLU A 311 10.21 -42.57 16.26
C GLU A 311 9.58 -41.18 16.31
N TYR A 312 8.41 -41.06 16.94
CA TYR A 312 7.73 -39.79 17.12
C TYR A 312 7.03 -39.77 18.46
N GLN A 313 7.30 -38.73 19.27
CA GLN A 313 6.72 -38.59 20.63
C GLN A 313 7.00 -39.79 21.55
N GLY A 314 8.16 -40.45 21.39
CA GLY A 314 8.55 -41.61 22.18
C GLY A 314 7.91 -42.94 21.75
N GLU A 315 7.13 -42.94 20.66
CA GLU A 315 6.49 -44.13 20.08
C GLU A 315 7.18 -44.49 18.75
N THR A 316 7.35 -45.79 18.47
CA THR A 316 7.87 -46.26 17.18
C THR A 316 6.72 -46.57 16.24
N HIS A 317 6.65 -45.86 15.12
CA HIS A 317 5.68 -46.09 14.05
C HIS A 317 6.31 -46.81 12.87
N LEU A 318 5.58 -47.77 12.30
CA LEU A 318 5.91 -48.42 11.02
C LEU A 318 4.78 -48.16 10.04
N LEU A 319 5.09 -47.51 8.92
CA LEU A 319 4.15 -47.23 7.83
C LEU A 319 4.51 -48.10 6.63
N TYR A 320 3.55 -48.88 6.16
CA TYR A 320 3.70 -49.83 5.07
C TYR A 320 3.03 -49.28 3.83
N PHE A 321 3.81 -49.15 2.77
CA PHE A 321 3.41 -48.56 1.52
C PHE A 321 3.46 -49.59 0.40
N VAL A 322 2.41 -49.60 -0.42
CA VAL A 322 2.29 -50.46 -1.60
C VAL A 322 2.16 -49.60 -2.86
N PRO A 323 2.90 -49.90 -3.94
CA PRO A 323 2.67 -49.27 -5.22
C PRO A 323 1.27 -49.60 -5.75
N TYR A 324 0.52 -48.59 -6.17
CA TYR A 324 -0.79 -48.78 -6.80
C TYR A 324 -0.92 -47.84 -8.00
N LYS A 325 -0.95 -48.41 -9.21
CA LYS A 325 -0.87 -47.64 -10.47
C LYS A 325 0.37 -46.73 -10.46
N ASN A 326 0.19 -45.42 -10.66
CA ASN A 326 1.24 -44.41 -10.63
C ASN A 326 1.36 -43.71 -9.25
N ASN A 327 0.76 -44.29 -8.20
CA ASN A 327 0.73 -43.74 -6.85
C ASN A 327 1.36 -44.70 -5.84
N ILE A 328 1.50 -44.25 -4.60
CA ILE A 328 1.93 -45.08 -3.48
C ILE A 328 0.89 -45.01 -2.36
N THR A 329 0.37 -46.15 -1.94
CA THR A 329 -0.74 -46.23 -0.99
C THR A 329 -0.25 -46.71 0.35
N LEU A 330 -0.62 -46.00 1.42
CA LEU A 330 -0.50 -46.49 2.78
C LEU A 330 -1.45 -47.70 2.94
N GLU A 331 -0.90 -48.88 3.14
CA GLU A 331 -1.66 -50.11 3.36
C GLU A 331 -1.89 -50.38 4.85
N LYS A 332 -0.86 -50.10 5.67
CA LYS A 332 -0.86 -50.42 7.09
C LYS A 332 -0.02 -49.40 7.85
N ILE A 333 -0.43 -49.10 9.08
CA ILE A 333 0.40 -48.42 10.07
C ILE A 333 0.34 -49.18 11.40
N SER A 334 1.48 -49.30 12.06
CA SER A 334 1.56 -49.83 13.42
C SER A 334 2.33 -48.90 14.34
N ARG A 335 2.01 -48.95 15.63
CA ARG A 335 2.67 -48.24 16.72
C ARG A 335 3.12 -49.28 17.76
N ASP A 336 4.42 -49.33 18.06
CA ASP A 336 5.02 -50.24 19.05
C ASP A 336 4.56 -51.70 18.89
N GLY A 337 4.47 -52.14 17.62
CA GLY A 337 4.01 -53.49 17.25
C GLY A 337 2.50 -53.66 17.14
N ILE A 338 1.70 -52.71 17.60
CA ILE A 338 0.23 -52.73 17.53
C ILE A 338 -0.23 -52.13 16.20
N THR A 339 -0.99 -52.89 15.41
CA THR A 339 -1.55 -52.38 14.14
C THR A 339 -2.73 -51.44 14.44
N LEU A 340 -2.69 -50.23 13.88
CA LEU A 340 -3.74 -49.22 14.10
C LEU A 340 -4.91 -49.44 13.14
N VAL A 341 -6.09 -48.95 13.54
CA VAL A 341 -7.31 -49.10 12.75
C VAL A 341 -7.33 -48.08 11.62
N LEU A 342 -7.66 -48.54 10.42
CA LEU A 342 -7.69 -47.70 9.20
C LEU A 342 -9.11 -47.43 8.68
N HIS A 343 -10.14 -48.01 9.31
CA HIS A 343 -11.50 -48.10 8.74
C HIS A 343 -12.50 -47.12 9.36
N TYR A 344 -12.07 -46.25 10.28
CA TYR A 344 -12.98 -45.33 10.96
C TYR A 344 -12.27 -44.06 11.41
N ARG A 345 -12.74 -42.88 10.96
CA ARG A 345 -12.28 -41.56 11.44
C ARG A 345 -12.83 -41.28 12.85
N VAL A 346 -12.40 -42.05 13.84
CA VAL A 346 -12.59 -41.64 15.23
C VAL A 346 -11.35 -40.83 15.58
N ASN A 347 -11.46 -39.50 15.62
CA ASN A 347 -10.35 -38.63 16.05
C ASN A 347 -9.85 -39.12 17.43
N GLY A 348 -8.78 -39.90 17.44
CA GLY A 348 -8.36 -40.68 18.58
C GLY A 348 -6.97 -41.31 18.37
N PRO A 349 -6.32 -41.76 19.46
CA PRO A 349 -4.93 -42.20 19.43
C PRO A 349 -4.68 -43.47 18.61
N ASP A 350 -5.72 -44.26 18.33
CA ASP A 350 -5.64 -45.53 17.59
C ASP A 350 -6.09 -45.42 16.12
N ASP A 351 -6.44 -44.21 15.67
CA ASP A 351 -6.76 -43.93 14.27
C ASP A 351 -5.46 -43.82 13.46
N GLY A 352 -5.22 -44.84 12.65
CA GLY A 352 -4.04 -44.93 11.80
C GLY A 352 -4.00 -43.88 10.69
N ILE A 353 -5.16 -43.44 10.18
CA ILE A 353 -5.22 -42.39 9.15
C ILE A 353 -4.85 -41.06 9.77
N PHE A 354 -5.44 -40.72 10.92
CA PHE A 354 -5.11 -39.50 11.65
C PHE A 354 -3.63 -39.48 12.03
N ARG A 355 -3.09 -40.60 12.52
CA ARG A 355 -1.67 -40.71 12.86
C ARG A 355 -0.76 -40.54 11.65
N ALA A 356 -1.09 -41.15 10.52
CA ALA A 356 -0.34 -40.98 9.28
C ALA A 356 -0.36 -39.53 8.80
N ALA A 357 -1.52 -38.87 8.85
CA ALA A 357 -1.66 -37.45 8.50
C ALA A 357 -0.74 -36.56 9.35
N LEU A 358 -0.72 -36.76 10.67
CA LEU A 358 0.18 -36.01 11.57
C LEU A 358 1.66 -36.18 11.22
N LEU A 359 2.07 -37.40 10.86
CA LEU A 359 3.45 -37.67 10.45
C LEU A 359 3.77 -37.00 9.10
N TYR A 360 2.88 -37.14 8.11
CA TYR A 360 3.06 -36.51 6.80
C TYR A 360 3.14 -34.98 6.92
N ASP A 361 2.24 -34.36 7.67
CA ASP A 361 2.23 -32.90 7.88
C ASP A 361 3.51 -32.44 8.59
N ARG A 362 3.93 -33.17 9.64
CA ARG A 362 5.14 -32.83 10.41
C ARG A 362 6.39 -32.90 9.52
N PHE A 363 6.56 -34.00 8.80
CA PHE A 363 7.80 -34.31 8.10
C PHE A 363 7.86 -33.84 6.65
N SER A 364 6.75 -33.34 6.09
CA SER A 364 6.72 -32.67 4.79
C SER A 364 7.09 -31.19 4.82
N SER A 365 7.01 -30.56 5.98
CA SER A 365 7.35 -29.14 6.15
C SER A 365 8.86 -28.88 6.06
N TYR A 366 9.26 -27.74 5.46
CA TYR A 366 10.64 -27.27 5.56
C TYR A 366 10.96 -26.84 7.01
N PRO A 367 12.16 -27.17 7.52
CA PRO A 367 12.57 -26.76 8.87
C PRO A 367 12.82 -25.24 8.94
N LEU A 368 12.95 -24.74 10.17
CA LEU A 368 13.39 -23.36 10.40
C LEU A 368 14.85 -23.18 9.97
N TRP A 369 15.24 -21.93 9.67
CA TRP A 369 16.59 -21.62 9.22
C TRP A 369 17.68 -22.08 10.19
N LYS A 370 17.45 -21.93 11.50
CA LYS A 370 18.40 -22.33 12.54
C LYS A 370 18.60 -23.86 12.62
N ASP A 371 17.59 -24.61 12.19
CA ASP A 371 17.55 -26.07 12.27
C ASP A 371 17.90 -26.73 10.93
N LEU A 372 18.35 -25.96 9.92
CA LEU A 372 18.84 -26.53 8.66
C LEU A 372 20.27 -27.06 8.81
N ASP A 373 20.47 -28.29 8.34
CA ASP A 373 21.78 -28.93 8.32
C ASP A 373 22.60 -28.50 7.08
N ILE A 374 22.95 -27.21 7.01
CA ILE A 374 23.53 -26.60 5.80
C ILE A 374 24.82 -27.30 5.36
N ASP A 375 25.70 -27.65 6.30
CA ASP A 375 26.99 -28.29 5.99
C ASP A 375 26.79 -29.66 5.33
N PHE A 376 25.86 -30.46 5.87
CA PHE A 376 25.46 -31.73 5.28
C PHE A 376 24.83 -31.53 3.90
N LEU A 377 23.90 -30.58 3.76
CA LEU A 377 23.18 -30.36 2.51
C LEU A 377 24.09 -29.85 1.39
N ASP A 378 25.08 -29.02 1.70
CA ASP A 378 26.07 -28.55 0.71
C ASP A 378 27.13 -29.61 0.37
N SER A 379 27.25 -30.69 1.17
CA SER A 379 28.13 -31.82 0.84
C SER A 379 27.64 -32.66 -0.35
N PHE A 380 26.33 -32.66 -0.63
CA PHE A 380 25.77 -33.31 -1.82
C PHE A 380 26.13 -32.50 -3.07
N LYS A 381 26.91 -33.08 -3.98
CA LYS A 381 27.25 -32.45 -5.26
C LYS A 381 26.09 -32.47 -6.25
#